data_AF-A0A372JTB2-F1
#
_entry.id   AF-A0A372JTB2-F1
#
_cell.length_a   1.000
_cell.length_b   1.000
_cell.length_c   1.000
_cell.angle_alpha   90.00
_cell.angle_beta   90.00
_cell.angle_gamma   90.00
#
_symmetry.space_group_name_H-M   'P 1'
#
loop_
_entity.id
_entity.type
_entity.pdbx_description
1 polymer ?
#
loop_
_entity_poly.entity_id
_entity_poly.type
_entity_poly.pdbx_seq_one_letter_code
_entity_poly.pdbx_strand_id
1 'polypeptide(L)'
;MRRQNADSVVAHRRSTEVPVGTVMPDVVLRAVEQGLSAPVETLVERRIVPSAEVLAGLVPELVASTVAQDYGDRTLAMLVSAGYRAFRKRRSLLLVNLEHQVRFEELPWVQAIASRRGTGGDAARAAARTTLTRLGGLTLTAFPGTIIPNRLVTELTALARQAGLDAPFVEELAADIFMGTFSPKFVRAAEIAAELLDGTLYVRYYGIDAARLRTLRAISEKPPKRAPRMPWAQKAHSGLTSDPEWDAAREFAALCQARAGAATSSWVVVNGRTIEQAQILTTHNLAVLAGTVGVQPGPGWPELARRAYVVMCDRLLTAHRSALPLRAVKDAAYAWRQALFFLSMAGDAEARDFARWARDETDRMFGPVATRTAAPTAGLDRVLAGLDHVLDGGGLERAEGYPRRFLGWSGHWMLGR
;
A
#
# COMPACT_ATOMS: atom_id res chain seq x y z
N MET A 1 -33.69 -38.41 -26.35
CA MET A 1 -33.61 -39.28 -25.16
C MET A 1 -33.29 -38.43 -23.93
N ARG A 2 -34.34 -37.92 -23.29
CA ARG A 2 -34.32 -37.26 -21.98
C ARG A 2 -34.93 -38.27 -21.01
N ARG A 3 -34.16 -38.75 -20.02
CA ARG A 3 -34.59 -39.43 -18.78
C ARG A 3 -33.36 -40.12 -18.17
N GLN A 4 -32.58 -39.38 -17.38
CA GLN A 4 -31.65 -39.99 -16.40
C GLN A 4 -31.08 -39.02 -15.34
N ASN A 5 -31.55 -37.77 -15.26
CA ASN A 5 -31.09 -36.79 -14.25
C ASN A 5 -32.15 -36.41 -13.20
N ALA A 6 -33.24 -37.17 -13.07
CA ALA A 6 -34.29 -36.87 -12.09
C ALA A 6 -34.16 -37.61 -10.75
N ASP A 7 -33.37 -38.69 -10.68
CA ASP A 7 -33.42 -39.63 -9.54
C ASP A 7 -32.29 -39.47 -8.52
N SER A 8 -31.32 -38.56 -8.71
CA SER A 8 -30.24 -38.34 -7.72
C SER A 8 -30.50 -37.20 -6.73
N VAL A 9 -31.59 -36.44 -6.87
CA VAL A 9 -31.92 -35.32 -5.97
C VAL A 9 -32.86 -35.73 -4.82
N VAL A 10 -33.41 -36.95 -4.83
CA VAL A 10 -34.49 -37.35 -3.89
C VAL A 10 -34.00 -38.11 -2.64
N ALA A 11 -32.72 -38.45 -2.52
CA ALA A 11 -32.22 -39.30 -1.41
C ALA A 11 -31.42 -38.53 -0.33
N HIS A 12 -31.87 -37.36 0.10
CA HIS A 12 -31.34 -36.68 1.29
C HIS A 12 -32.42 -36.01 2.18
N ARG A 13 -33.61 -36.61 2.27
CA ARG A 13 -34.55 -36.31 3.37
C ARG A 13 -34.40 -37.37 4.47
N ARG A 14 -33.40 -37.20 5.34
CA ARG A 14 -33.37 -37.84 6.66
C ARG A 14 -33.38 -36.74 7.74
N SER A 15 -34.53 -36.64 8.40
CA SER A 15 -34.74 -36.17 9.78
C SER A 15 -33.94 -34.95 10.26
N THR A 16 -34.13 -33.78 9.66
CA THR A 16 -33.95 -32.55 10.44
C THR A 16 -35.29 -32.25 11.12
N GLU A 17 -35.38 -32.46 12.44
CA GLU A 17 -36.55 -32.09 13.28
C GLU A 17 -36.77 -30.56 13.36
N VAL A 18 -36.29 -29.81 12.37
CA VAL A 18 -36.32 -28.35 12.36
C VAL A 18 -37.60 -27.92 11.64
N PRO A 19 -38.55 -27.26 12.33
CA PRO A 19 -39.79 -26.78 11.72
C PRO A 19 -39.51 -25.85 10.54
N VAL A 20 -40.33 -25.95 9.49
CA VAL A 20 -40.32 -24.98 8.38
C VAL A 20 -40.61 -23.58 8.94
N GLY A 21 -39.77 -22.60 8.59
CA GLY A 21 -39.85 -21.24 9.14
C GLY A 21 -38.96 -20.98 10.37
N THR A 22 -38.18 -21.96 10.83
CA THR A 22 -37.16 -21.74 11.86
C THR A 22 -36.14 -20.71 11.36
N VAL A 23 -35.96 -19.63 12.12
CA VAL A 23 -34.99 -18.58 11.81
C VAL A 23 -33.58 -19.17 11.82
N MET A 24 -32.86 -18.99 10.72
CA MET A 24 -31.48 -19.46 10.60
C MET A 24 -30.58 -18.61 11.51
N PRO A 25 -29.75 -19.20 12.39
CA PRO A 25 -28.82 -18.42 13.18
C PRO A 25 -27.85 -17.63 12.30
N ASP A 26 -27.54 -16.39 12.69
CA ASP A 26 -26.64 -15.49 11.94
C ASP A 26 -25.24 -16.10 11.69
N VAL A 27 -24.78 -16.99 12.55
CA VAL A 27 -23.51 -17.70 12.34
C VAL A 27 -23.57 -18.66 11.15
N VAL A 28 -24.71 -19.31 10.94
CA VAL A 28 -24.92 -20.22 9.80
C VAL A 28 -25.12 -19.40 8.53
N LEU A 29 -25.92 -18.32 8.58
CA LEU A 29 -26.07 -17.40 7.45
C LEU A 29 -24.71 -16.84 7.01
N ARG A 30 -23.90 -16.33 7.95
CA ARG A 30 -22.54 -15.86 7.64
C ARG A 30 -21.66 -16.95 7.04
N ALA A 31 -21.72 -18.18 7.55
CA ALA A 31 -20.93 -19.29 7.03
C ALA A 31 -21.35 -19.66 5.59
N VAL A 32 -22.65 -19.65 5.29
CA VAL A 32 -23.17 -19.90 3.94
C VAL A 32 -22.78 -18.75 2.99
N GLU A 33 -22.82 -17.50 3.47
CA GLU A 33 -22.39 -16.32 2.70
C GLU A 33 -20.90 -16.38 2.33
N GLN A 34 -20.03 -16.98 3.16
CA GLN A 34 -18.62 -17.21 2.80
C GLN A 34 -18.45 -18.14 1.59
N GLY A 35 -19.46 -18.96 1.28
CA GLY A 35 -19.48 -19.84 0.10
C GLY A 35 -19.88 -19.15 -1.21
N LEU A 36 -20.14 -17.84 -1.20
CA LEU A 36 -20.57 -17.10 -2.38
C LEU A 36 -19.47 -17.09 -3.46
N SER A 37 -19.82 -17.57 -4.66
CA SER A 37 -19.01 -17.37 -5.87
C SER A 37 -19.52 -16.15 -6.62
N ALA A 38 -18.72 -15.08 -6.64
CA ALA A 38 -19.05 -13.82 -7.31
C ALA A 38 -17.76 -13.10 -7.76
N PRO A 39 -17.85 -12.07 -8.63
CA PRO A 39 -16.73 -11.18 -8.90
C PRO A 39 -16.15 -10.59 -7.61
N VAL A 40 -14.85 -10.33 -7.60
CA VAL A 40 -14.11 -9.90 -6.40
C VAL A 40 -14.66 -8.61 -5.78
N GLU A 41 -15.19 -7.70 -6.60
CA GLU A 41 -15.85 -6.47 -6.17
C GLU A 41 -17.08 -6.77 -5.32
N THR A 42 -17.92 -7.71 -5.77
CA THR A 42 -19.11 -8.13 -5.03
C THR A 42 -18.74 -8.78 -3.70
N LEU A 43 -17.63 -9.53 -3.65
CA LEU A 43 -17.14 -10.14 -2.40
C LEU A 43 -16.62 -9.08 -1.42
N VAL A 44 -16.01 -8.00 -1.92
CA VAL A 44 -15.59 -6.84 -1.14
C VAL A 44 -16.80 -6.06 -0.61
N GLU A 45 -17.78 -5.75 -1.47
CA GLU A 45 -19.01 -5.04 -1.12
C GLU A 45 -19.79 -5.76 -0.02
N ARG A 46 -19.85 -7.09 -0.10
CA ARG A 46 -20.49 -7.95 0.91
C ARG A 46 -19.62 -8.24 2.14
N ARG A 47 -18.42 -7.65 2.23
CA ARG A 47 -17.46 -7.84 3.32
C ARG A 47 -17.00 -9.29 3.53
N ILE A 48 -17.12 -10.13 2.50
CA ILE A 48 -16.53 -11.49 2.47
C ILE A 48 -15.01 -11.39 2.28
N VAL A 49 -14.54 -10.36 1.58
CA VAL A 49 -13.13 -9.96 1.53
C VAL A 49 -12.95 -8.73 2.43
N PRO A 50 -12.71 -8.92 3.75
CA PRO A 50 -12.75 -7.83 4.73
C PRO A 50 -11.49 -6.98 4.76
N SER A 51 -10.40 -7.38 4.08
CA SER A 51 -9.13 -6.66 4.13
C SER A 51 -8.33 -6.81 2.83
N ALA A 52 -7.40 -5.88 2.63
CA ALA A 52 -6.43 -5.95 1.53
C ALA A 52 -5.56 -7.22 1.57
N GLU A 53 -5.31 -7.79 2.75
CA GLU A 53 -4.58 -9.06 2.90
C GLU A 53 -5.38 -10.25 2.39
N VAL A 54 -6.69 -10.28 2.68
CA VAL A 54 -7.58 -11.31 2.13
C VAL A 54 -7.70 -11.15 0.61
N LEU A 55 -7.83 -9.90 0.11
CA LEU A 55 -7.80 -9.61 -1.32
C LEU A 55 -6.51 -10.14 -1.96
N ALA A 56 -5.35 -9.86 -1.36
CA ALA A 56 -4.06 -10.33 -1.83
C ALA A 56 -3.94 -11.86 -1.92
N GLY A 57 -4.72 -12.61 -1.13
CA GLY A 57 -4.81 -14.06 -1.21
C GLY A 57 -5.61 -14.58 -2.42
N LEU A 58 -6.55 -13.77 -2.95
CA LEU A 58 -7.44 -14.15 -4.06
C LEU A 58 -6.91 -13.68 -5.42
N VAL A 59 -6.18 -12.56 -5.44
CA VAL A 59 -5.64 -11.94 -6.67
C VAL A 59 -4.79 -12.87 -7.54
N PRO A 60 -3.97 -13.80 -7.02
CA PRO A 60 -3.17 -14.70 -7.85
C PRO A 60 -3.99 -15.48 -8.88
N GLU A 61 -5.27 -15.79 -8.60
CA GLU A 61 -6.15 -16.48 -9.55
C GLU A 61 -6.47 -15.62 -10.78
N LEU A 62 -6.71 -14.32 -10.56
CA LEU A 62 -6.98 -13.33 -11.62
C LEU A 62 -5.73 -13.05 -12.45
N VAL A 63 -4.58 -12.89 -11.78
CA VAL A 63 -3.30 -12.64 -12.48
C VAL A 63 -2.87 -13.86 -13.27
N ALA A 64 -3.06 -15.08 -12.74
CA ALA A 64 -2.78 -16.31 -13.46
C ALA A 64 -3.57 -16.42 -14.77
N SER A 65 -4.84 -16.00 -14.80
CA SER A 65 -5.60 -15.97 -16.06
C SER A 65 -5.07 -14.92 -17.03
N THR A 66 -4.64 -13.78 -16.52
CA THR A 66 -4.12 -12.67 -17.35
C THR A 66 -2.75 -13.02 -17.95
N VAL A 67 -1.85 -13.63 -17.17
CA VAL A 67 -0.55 -14.11 -17.65
C VAL A 67 -0.72 -15.21 -18.71
N ALA A 68 -1.72 -16.08 -18.55
CA ALA A 68 -2.00 -17.15 -19.49
C ALA A 68 -2.54 -16.67 -20.85
N GLN A 69 -3.18 -15.49 -20.91
CA GLN A 69 -3.69 -14.92 -22.18
C GLN A 69 -2.59 -14.58 -23.18
N ASP A 70 -1.35 -14.47 -22.71
CA ASP A 70 -0.17 -14.26 -23.55
C ASP A 70 0.17 -15.51 -24.38
N TYR A 71 -0.50 -16.65 -24.17
CA TYR A 71 -0.23 -17.91 -24.85
C TYR A 71 -1.41 -18.31 -25.75
N GLY A 72 -1.16 -18.38 -27.06
CA GLY A 72 -2.19 -18.76 -28.04
C GLY A 72 -2.57 -20.24 -27.97
N ASP A 73 -1.65 -21.12 -27.55
CA ASP A 73 -1.95 -22.52 -27.29
C ASP A 73 -2.69 -22.68 -25.95
N ARG A 74 -3.88 -23.28 -26.00
CA ARG A 74 -4.76 -23.43 -24.84
C ARG A 74 -4.16 -24.33 -23.75
N THR A 75 -3.49 -25.40 -24.14
CA THR A 75 -2.85 -26.35 -23.20
C THR A 75 -1.69 -25.65 -22.49
N LEU A 76 -0.90 -24.87 -23.24
CA LEU A 76 0.19 -24.09 -22.70
C LEU A 76 -0.31 -22.97 -21.78
N ALA A 77 -1.37 -22.28 -22.16
CA ALA A 77 -2.04 -21.28 -21.31
C ALA A 77 -2.51 -21.90 -19.98
N MET A 78 -3.12 -23.09 -20.02
CA MET A 78 -3.50 -23.83 -18.82
C MET A 78 -2.30 -24.19 -17.94
N LEU A 79 -1.21 -24.68 -18.54
CA LEU A 79 0.02 -25.03 -17.84
C LEU A 79 0.65 -23.80 -17.15
N VAL A 80 0.73 -22.67 -17.86
CA VAL A 80 1.25 -21.40 -17.33
C VAL A 80 0.39 -20.90 -16.18
N SER A 81 -0.94 -20.93 -16.34
CA SER A 81 -1.87 -20.51 -15.29
C SER A 81 -1.74 -21.36 -14.03
N ALA A 82 -1.72 -22.69 -14.18
CA ALA A 82 -1.53 -23.61 -13.06
C ALA A 82 -0.16 -23.43 -12.40
N GLY A 83 0.90 -23.29 -13.19
CA GLY A 83 2.26 -23.04 -12.71
C GLY A 83 2.36 -21.73 -11.92
N TYR A 84 1.74 -20.65 -12.40
CA TYR A 84 1.72 -19.35 -11.71
C TYR A 84 1.04 -19.47 -10.35
N ARG A 85 -0.15 -20.08 -10.29
CA ARG A 85 -0.89 -20.28 -9.03
C ARG A 85 -0.10 -21.12 -8.03
N ALA A 86 0.49 -22.22 -8.49
CA ALA A 86 1.33 -23.07 -7.65
C ALA A 86 2.53 -22.29 -7.09
N PHE A 87 3.18 -21.50 -7.94
CA PHE A 87 4.33 -20.69 -7.54
C PHE A 87 3.98 -19.62 -6.51
N ARG A 88 2.78 -19.03 -6.57
CA ARG A 88 2.30 -18.05 -5.58
C ARG A 88 1.91 -18.65 -4.23
N LYS A 89 1.67 -19.96 -4.16
CA LYS A 89 1.41 -20.69 -2.90
C LYS A 89 2.70 -21.07 -2.16
N ARG A 90 3.89 -20.82 -2.74
CA ARG A 90 5.16 -21.16 -2.09
C ARG A 90 5.39 -20.29 -0.85
N ARG A 91 6.06 -20.86 0.14
CA ARG A 91 6.58 -20.10 1.28
C ARG A 91 7.76 -19.26 0.79
N SER A 92 7.75 -17.97 1.07
CA SER A 92 8.87 -17.08 0.82
C SER A 92 9.87 -17.15 1.96
N LEU A 93 11.16 -17.13 1.64
CA LEU A 93 12.23 -16.91 2.61
C LEU A 93 12.44 -15.41 2.84
N LEU A 94 12.90 -15.05 4.04
CA LEU A 94 13.39 -13.71 4.28
C LEU A 94 14.86 -13.65 3.87
N LEU A 95 15.16 -12.84 2.86
CA LEU A 95 16.53 -12.60 2.42
C LEU A 95 16.98 -11.21 2.85
N VAL A 96 18.28 -11.09 3.12
CA VAL A 96 18.95 -9.86 3.53
C VAL A 96 19.81 -9.34 2.37
N ASN A 97 20.46 -8.19 2.52
CA ASN A 97 21.35 -7.57 1.53
C ASN A 97 20.66 -7.29 0.17
N LEU A 98 19.36 -7.02 0.19
CA LEU A 98 18.55 -6.79 -1.02
C LEU A 98 18.54 -7.97 -2.00
N GLU A 99 18.90 -9.17 -1.52
CA GLU A 99 18.78 -10.39 -2.30
C GLU A 99 17.31 -10.68 -2.63
N HIS A 100 17.07 -11.29 -3.78
CA HIS A 100 15.74 -11.68 -4.21
C HIS A 100 15.66 -13.21 -4.34
N GLN A 101 14.50 -13.75 -4.01
CA GLN A 101 14.19 -15.12 -4.34
C GLN A 101 13.89 -15.25 -5.83
N VAL A 102 14.00 -16.48 -6.33
CA VAL A 102 13.58 -16.84 -7.68
C VAL A 102 12.19 -16.29 -7.97
N ARG A 103 12.03 -15.71 -9.16
CA ARG A 103 10.81 -15.18 -9.75
C ARG A 103 10.20 -16.22 -10.67
N PHE A 104 8.92 -16.05 -11.01
CA PHE A 104 8.20 -17.05 -11.79
C PHE A 104 8.83 -17.24 -13.19
N GLU A 105 9.32 -16.16 -13.77
CA GLU A 105 9.91 -16.12 -15.11
C GLU A 105 11.36 -16.59 -15.14
N GLU A 106 11.97 -16.78 -13.95
CA GLU A 106 13.32 -17.33 -13.79
C GLU A 106 13.29 -18.87 -13.70
N LEU A 107 12.09 -19.47 -13.63
CA LEU A 107 11.95 -20.92 -13.63
C LEU A 107 12.36 -21.49 -14.99
N PRO A 108 13.23 -22.52 -15.05
CA PRO A 108 13.75 -23.04 -16.32
C PRO A 108 12.67 -23.45 -17.32
N TRP A 109 11.60 -24.10 -16.85
CA TRP A 109 10.48 -24.51 -17.72
C TRP A 109 9.61 -23.34 -18.17
N VAL A 110 9.54 -22.24 -17.41
CA VAL A 110 8.83 -21.01 -17.82
C VAL A 110 9.66 -20.27 -18.88
N GLN A 111 10.98 -20.24 -18.72
CA GLN A 111 11.89 -19.68 -19.73
C GLN A 111 11.83 -20.48 -21.04
N ALA A 112 11.82 -21.82 -20.96
CA ALA A 112 11.74 -22.70 -22.12
C ALA A 112 10.49 -22.46 -22.98
N ILE A 113 9.38 -22.02 -22.37
CA ILE A 113 8.13 -21.72 -23.08
C ILE A 113 7.95 -20.23 -23.37
N ALA A 114 8.90 -19.36 -22.98
CA ALA A 114 8.76 -17.91 -23.16
C ALA A 114 8.67 -17.50 -24.64
N SER A 115 9.37 -18.22 -25.53
CA SER A 115 9.30 -18.01 -26.99
C SER A 115 7.96 -18.38 -27.62
N ARG A 116 7.08 -19.06 -26.87
CA ARG A 116 5.73 -19.47 -27.30
C ARG A 116 4.64 -18.48 -26.90
N ARG A 117 5.00 -17.36 -26.25
CA ARG A 117 4.08 -16.24 -26.07
C ARG A 117 3.63 -15.74 -27.45
N GLY A 118 2.33 -15.56 -27.64
CA GLY A 118 1.71 -15.24 -28.91
C GLY A 118 2.09 -13.86 -29.43
N THR A 119 1.86 -13.62 -30.73
CA THR A 119 2.03 -12.31 -31.38
C THR A 119 1.00 -11.27 -30.94
N GLY A 120 -0.02 -11.67 -30.15
CA GLY A 120 -1.07 -10.80 -29.61
C GLY A 120 -0.60 -9.86 -28.49
N GLY A 121 0.69 -9.54 -28.43
CA GLY A 121 1.33 -8.81 -27.34
C GLY A 121 0.58 -7.55 -26.91
N ASP A 122 -0.05 -6.83 -27.84
CA ASP A 122 -0.84 -5.64 -27.51
C ASP A 122 -2.17 -5.94 -26.82
N ALA A 123 -2.89 -6.99 -27.23
CA ALA A 123 -4.12 -7.41 -26.56
C ALA A 123 -3.85 -7.94 -25.16
N ALA A 124 -2.78 -8.74 -24.98
CA ALA A 124 -2.36 -9.25 -23.69
C ALA A 124 -1.86 -8.12 -22.77
N ARG A 125 -1.09 -7.16 -23.29
CA ARG A 125 -0.69 -5.93 -22.55
C ARG A 125 -1.90 -5.11 -22.15
N ALA A 126 -2.87 -4.91 -23.04
CA ALA A 126 -4.09 -4.17 -22.76
C ALA A 126 -4.96 -4.85 -21.69
N ALA A 127 -5.07 -6.18 -21.72
CA ALA A 127 -5.76 -6.94 -20.69
C ALA A 127 -5.05 -6.86 -19.34
N ALA A 128 -3.71 -6.93 -19.33
CA ALA A 128 -2.90 -6.73 -18.12
C ALA A 128 -3.06 -5.32 -17.55
N ARG A 129 -3.04 -4.29 -18.40
CA ARG A 129 -3.29 -2.90 -17.99
C ARG A 129 -4.69 -2.74 -17.41
N THR A 130 -5.71 -3.28 -18.08
CA THR A 130 -7.11 -3.22 -17.61
C THR A 130 -7.25 -3.89 -16.24
N THR A 131 -6.66 -5.07 -16.07
CA THR A 131 -6.68 -5.81 -14.80
C THR A 131 -5.92 -5.05 -13.71
N LEU A 132 -4.76 -4.45 -14.03
CA LEU A 132 -3.98 -3.62 -13.13
C LEU A 132 -4.76 -2.39 -12.66
N THR A 133 -5.36 -1.65 -13.58
CA THR A 133 -6.16 -0.44 -13.26
C THR A 133 -7.37 -0.81 -12.42
N ARG A 134 -8.09 -1.89 -12.77
CA ARG A 134 -9.26 -2.37 -12.01
C ARG A 134 -8.86 -2.81 -10.60
N LEU A 135 -7.79 -3.59 -10.45
CA LEU A 135 -7.33 -4.07 -9.15
C LEU A 135 -6.78 -2.93 -8.28
N GLY A 136 -6.02 -2.00 -8.87
CA GLY A 136 -5.55 -0.80 -8.19
C GLY A 136 -6.72 0.05 -7.69
N GLY A 137 -7.71 0.31 -8.56
CA GLY A 137 -8.93 1.04 -8.22
C GLY A 137 -9.75 0.37 -7.11
N LEU A 138 -9.91 -0.96 -7.18
CA LEU A 138 -10.57 -1.74 -6.13
C LEU A 138 -9.83 -1.63 -4.79
N THR A 139 -8.49 -1.72 -4.81
CA THR A 139 -7.67 -1.64 -3.60
C THR A 139 -7.85 -0.29 -2.89
N LEU A 140 -7.77 0.82 -3.64
CA LEU A 140 -7.95 2.16 -3.07
C LEU A 140 -9.38 2.41 -2.59
N THR A 141 -10.37 1.90 -3.34
CA THR A 141 -11.79 2.10 -3.03
C THR A 141 -12.25 1.28 -1.84
N ALA A 142 -11.78 0.05 -1.71
CA ALA A 142 -12.21 -0.89 -0.69
C ALA A 142 -11.49 -0.70 0.64
N PHE A 143 -10.20 -0.34 0.59
CA PHE A 143 -9.33 -0.31 1.77
C PHE A 143 -8.59 1.03 1.92
N PRO A 144 -9.28 2.18 1.86
CA PRO A 144 -8.65 3.47 2.07
C PRO A 144 -8.02 3.53 3.48
N GLY A 145 -6.85 4.13 3.56
CA GLY A 145 -6.05 4.23 4.78
C GLY A 145 -5.35 2.93 5.20
N THR A 146 -5.35 1.89 4.38
CA THR A 146 -4.63 0.63 4.65
C THR A 146 -3.43 0.48 3.72
N ILE A 147 -2.29 0.06 4.28
CA ILE A 147 -1.07 -0.18 3.50
C ILE A 147 -1.28 -1.33 2.52
N ILE A 148 -0.79 -1.16 1.28
CA ILE A 148 -0.92 -2.20 0.25
C ILE A 148 -0.02 -3.37 0.65
N PRO A 149 -0.56 -4.57 0.90
CA PRO A 149 0.25 -5.71 1.32
C PRO A 149 1.33 -6.08 0.30
N ASN A 150 2.48 -6.55 0.77
CA ASN A 150 3.57 -6.99 -0.11
C ASN A 150 3.16 -8.08 -1.11
N ARG A 151 2.21 -8.95 -0.72
CA ARG A 151 1.62 -9.94 -1.64
C ARG A 151 0.87 -9.27 -2.79
N LEU A 152 0.09 -8.22 -2.50
CA LEU A 152 -0.63 -7.46 -3.52
C LEU A 152 0.34 -6.64 -4.39
N VAL A 153 1.36 -6.00 -3.78
CA VAL A 153 2.45 -5.32 -4.52
C VAL A 153 3.11 -6.26 -5.53
N THR A 154 3.34 -7.52 -5.15
CA THR A 154 3.93 -8.53 -6.05
C THR A 154 3.04 -8.79 -7.28
N GLU A 155 1.73 -8.89 -7.09
CA GLU A 155 0.77 -9.12 -8.17
C GLU A 155 0.60 -7.87 -9.06
N LEU A 156 0.54 -6.67 -8.47
CA LEU A 156 0.53 -5.41 -9.22
C LEU A 156 1.80 -5.26 -10.07
N THR A 157 2.97 -5.64 -9.53
CA THR A 157 4.25 -5.65 -10.27
C THR A 157 4.22 -6.61 -11.45
N ALA A 158 3.66 -7.81 -11.27
CA ALA A 158 3.54 -8.80 -12.34
C ALA A 158 2.66 -8.29 -13.48
N LEU A 159 1.50 -7.69 -13.15
CA LEU A 159 0.60 -7.09 -14.13
C LEU A 159 1.22 -5.87 -14.82
N ALA A 160 1.90 -4.98 -14.09
CA ALA A 160 2.56 -3.81 -14.67
C ALA A 160 3.65 -4.20 -15.68
N ARG A 161 4.48 -5.19 -15.34
CA ARG A 161 5.49 -5.69 -16.25
C ARG A 161 4.86 -6.33 -17.50
N GLN A 162 3.78 -7.10 -17.34
CA GLN A 162 3.07 -7.67 -18.48
C GLN A 162 2.40 -6.58 -19.34
N ALA A 163 1.93 -5.49 -18.72
CA ALA A 163 1.38 -4.32 -19.41
C ALA A 163 2.45 -3.44 -20.07
N GLY A 164 3.75 -3.70 -19.83
CA GLY A 164 4.84 -2.86 -20.33
C GLY A 164 4.92 -1.48 -19.66
N LEU A 165 4.42 -1.34 -18.42
CA LEU A 165 4.45 -0.10 -17.66
C LEU A 165 5.68 -0.05 -16.76
N ASP A 166 6.40 1.07 -16.76
CA ASP A 166 7.44 1.35 -15.78
C ASP A 166 6.80 1.84 -14.46
N ALA A 167 6.09 0.92 -13.79
CA ALA A 167 5.42 1.16 -12.51
C ALA A 167 6.25 0.51 -11.38
N PRO A 168 7.18 1.25 -10.74
CA PRO A 168 8.12 0.72 -9.76
C PRO A 168 7.45 0.55 -8.38
N PHE A 169 6.61 -0.47 -8.23
CA PHE A 169 5.99 -0.72 -6.93
C PHE A 169 7.02 -1.11 -5.86
N VAL A 170 6.91 -0.47 -4.70
CA VAL A 170 7.79 -0.64 -3.53
C VAL A 170 7.11 -1.42 -2.42
N GLU A 171 7.87 -2.27 -1.73
CA GLU A 171 7.39 -3.06 -0.59
C GLU A 171 7.35 -2.25 0.71
N GLU A 172 6.48 -2.68 1.61
CA GLU A 172 6.60 -2.38 3.03
C GLU A 172 7.81 -3.11 3.61
N LEU A 173 8.73 -2.36 4.21
CA LEU A 173 9.94 -2.89 4.82
C LEU A 173 9.78 -3.01 6.33
N ALA A 174 10.29 -4.10 6.89
CA ALA A 174 10.32 -4.29 8.34
C ALA A 174 11.60 -3.66 8.94
N ALA A 175 11.42 -2.91 10.03
CA ALA A 175 12.47 -2.07 10.61
C ALA A 175 13.61 -2.86 11.26
N ASP A 176 13.32 -4.06 11.76
CA ASP A 176 14.26 -4.99 12.40
C ASP A 176 15.19 -5.71 11.41
N ILE A 177 14.90 -5.64 10.11
CA ILE A 177 15.67 -6.32 9.05
C ILE A 177 16.20 -5.36 8.00
N PHE A 178 15.86 -4.07 8.11
CA PHE A 178 16.29 -3.05 7.19
C PHE A 178 17.78 -2.74 7.36
N MET A 179 18.53 -2.80 6.25
CA MET A 179 19.99 -2.73 6.26
C MET A 179 20.55 -1.35 5.93
N GLY A 180 19.75 -0.30 6.13
CA GLY A 180 20.19 1.08 5.95
C GLY A 180 20.23 1.59 4.51
N THR A 181 19.74 0.82 3.53
CA THR A 181 19.67 1.22 2.12
C THR A 181 18.44 0.67 1.43
N PHE A 182 18.05 1.29 0.31
CA PHE A 182 16.93 0.89 -0.53
C PHE A 182 17.43 0.34 -1.88
N SER A 183 16.54 -0.35 -2.62
CA SER A 183 16.80 -0.71 -4.01
C SER A 183 16.48 0.45 -4.96
N PRO A 184 17.05 0.51 -6.18
CA PRO A 184 16.86 1.63 -7.11
C PRO A 184 15.41 1.96 -7.49
N LYS A 185 14.48 1.02 -7.34
CA LYS A 185 13.05 1.26 -7.60
C LYS A 185 12.40 2.24 -6.61
N PHE A 186 12.93 2.37 -5.39
CA PHE A 186 12.45 3.38 -4.45
C PHE A 186 12.72 4.80 -4.96
N VAL A 187 13.85 5.00 -5.65
CA VAL A 187 14.18 6.27 -6.29
C VAL A 187 13.17 6.59 -7.40
N ARG A 188 12.90 5.62 -8.30
CA ARG A 188 11.89 5.80 -9.37
C ARG A 188 10.50 6.10 -8.83
N ALA A 189 10.07 5.38 -7.79
CA ALA A 189 8.78 5.64 -7.16
C ALA A 189 8.69 7.04 -6.54
N ALA A 190 9.80 7.53 -5.95
CA ALA A 190 9.87 8.88 -5.39
C ALA A 190 9.90 9.96 -6.49
N GLU A 191 10.54 9.71 -7.62
CA GLU A 191 10.53 10.61 -8.79
C GLU A 191 9.11 10.75 -9.36
N ILE A 192 8.40 9.62 -9.54
CA ILE A 192 6.99 9.62 -9.97
C ILE A 192 6.11 10.40 -8.99
N ALA A 193 6.31 10.21 -7.68
CA ALA A 193 5.58 10.95 -6.66
C ALA A 193 5.89 12.44 -6.70
N ALA A 194 7.16 12.82 -6.87
CA ALA A 194 7.58 14.22 -6.97
C ALA A 194 7.04 14.89 -8.23
N GLU A 195 6.97 14.19 -9.36
CA GLU A 195 6.39 14.69 -10.60
C GLU A 195 4.88 14.94 -10.44
N LEU A 196 4.15 13.97 -9.89
CA LEU A 196 2.70 14.05 -9.76
C LEU A 196 2.25 15.09 -8.71
N LEU A 197 2.99 15.24 -7.61
CA LEU A 197 2.53 15.98 -6.42
C LEU A 197 3.19 17.34 -6.23
N ASP A 198 3.98 17.82 -7.19
CA ASP A 198 4.65 19.11 -7.03
C ASP A 198 3.66 20.27 -6.83
N GLY A 199 4.00 21.14 -5.89
CA GLY A 199 3.13 22.24 -5.48
C GLY A 199 1.84 21.83 -4.74
N THR A 200 1.54 20.54 -4.55
CA THR A 200 0.30 20.08 -3.89
C THR A 200 0.37 20.12 -2.35
N LEU A 201 -0.79 19.98 -1.69
CA LEU A 201 -0.91 19.89 -0.24
C LEU A 201 0.03 18.85 0.39
N TYR A 202 0.17 17.66 -0.22
CA TYR A 202 1.01 16.58 0.31
C TYR A 202 2.48 17.01 0.41
N VAL A 203 3.01 17.64 -0.64
CA VAL A 203 4.38 18.16 -0.68
C VAL A 203 4.59 19.25 0.36
N ARG A 204 3.64 20.19 0.48
CA ARG A 204 3.71 21.29 1.46
C ARG A 204 3.63 20.77 2.91
N TYR A 205 2.70 19.86 3.20
CA TYR A 205 2.50 19.30 4.54
C TYR A 205 3.74 18.51 5.03
N TYR A 206 4.33 17.70 4.14
CA TYR A 206 5.51 16.91 4.45
C TYR A 206 6.84 17.65 4.22
N GLY A 207 6.82 18.90 3.76
CA GLY A 207 8.01 19.69 3.44
C GLY A 207 8.96 18.92 2.54
N ILE A 208 8.45 18.45 1.40
CA ILE A 208 9.20 17.64 0.44
C ILE A 208 9.87 18.57 -0.57
N ASP A 209 11.17 18.43 -0.77
CA ASP A 209 11.87 19.06 -1.87
C ASP A 209 11.70 18.20 -3.14
N ALA A 210 10.62 18.47 -3.88
CA ALA A 210 10.29 17.72 -5.10
C ALA A 210 11.37 17.90 -6.20
N ALA A 211 12.02 19.06 -6.27
CA ALA A 211 13.10 19.31 -7.22
C ALA A 211 14.33 18.44 -6.91
N ARG A 212 14.69 18.29 -5.63
CA ARG A 212 15.77 17.36 -5.23
C ARG A 212 15.44 15.92 -5.59
N LEU A 213 14.19 15.46 -5.39
CA LEU A 213 13.81 14.09 -5.73
C LEU A 213 13.97 13.78 -7.22
N ARG A 214 13.51 14.68 -8.11
CA ARG A 214 13.60 14.51 -9.56
C ARG A 214 15.03 14.44 -10.10
N THR A 215 15.99 14.95 -9.34
CA THR A 215 17.39 15.05 -9.76
C THR A 215 18.27 13.98 -9.12
N LEU A 216 17.74 13.09 -8.26
CA LEU A 216 18.55 12.08 -7.56
C LEU A 216 19.33 11.18 -8.52
N ARG A 217 18.70 10.69 -9.59
CA ARG A 217 19.39 9.89 -10.63
C ARG A 217 20.45 10.71 -11.38
N ALA A 218 20.15 11.96 -11.73
CA ALA A 218 21.05 12.84 -12.49
C ALA A 218 22.26 13.33 -11.66
N ILE A 219 22.09 13.54 -10.36
CA ILE A 219 23.17 13.98 -9.45
C ILE A 219 24.19 12.86 -9.23
N SER A 220 23.69 11.63 -9.19
CA SER A 220 24.48 10.42 -9.05
C SER A 220 25.45 10.15 -10.22
N GLU A 221 25.29 10.83 -11.35
CA GLU A 221 26.22 10.76 -12.50
C GLU A 221 27.52 11.56 -12.27
N LYS A 222 27.57 12.41 -11.24
CA LYS A 222 28.80 13.13 -10.83
C LYS A 222 29.54 12.33 -9.75
N PRO A 223 30.86 12.13 -9.85
CA PRO A 223 31.60 11.34 -8.88
C PRO A 223 31.50 11.97 -7.47
N PRO A 224 31.15 11.20 -6.43
CA PRO A 224 30.83 11.76 -5.12
C PRO A 224 32.06 12.33 -4.40
N LYS A 225 31.89 13.47 -3.73
CA LYS A 225 32.80 13.89 -2.63
C LYS A 225 32.52 12.99 -1.43
N ARG A 226 33.57 12.33 -0.92
CA ARG A 226 33.49 11.31 0.15
C ARG A 226 32.61 11.74 1.33
N ALA A 227 31.49 11.05 1.54
CA ALA A 227 30.65 11.16 2.73
C ALA A 227 31.32 10.48 3.96
N PRO A 228 31.00 10.91 5.19
CA PRO A 228 31.53 10.28 6.41
C PRO A 228 31.06 8.83 6.53
N ARG A 229 32.01 7.91 6.68
CA ARG A 229 31.83 6.45 6.58
C ARG A 229 31.39 5.88 7.94
N MET A 230 30.28 5.15 7.97
CA MET A 230 29.88 4.35 9.14
C MET A 230 30.62 2.98 9.14
N PRO A 231 31.27 2.55 10.24
CA PRO A 231 32.17 1.36 10.25
C PRO A 231 31.54 -0.01 9.95
N TRP A 232 30.22 -0.13 10.13
CA TRP A 232 29.46 -1.38 10.01
C TRP A 232 28.78 -1.58 8.65
N ALA A 233 28.62 -0.50 7.86
CA ALA A 233 28.14 -0.60 6.47
C ALA A 233 29.18 -1.22 5.51
N GLN A 234 30.43 -1.37 5.97
CA GLN A 234 31.55 -1.88 5.17
C GLN A 234 31.43 -3.34 4.73
N LYS A 235 30.67 -4.18 5.45
CA LYS A 235 30.63 -5.62 5.15
C LYS A 235 29.56 -6.05 4.15
N ALA A 236 28.52 -5.25 3.92
CA ALA A 236 27.36 -5.70 3.15
C ALA A 236 27.42 -5.37 1.64
N HIS A 237 28.23 -4.40 1.20
CA HIS A 237 28.14 -3.89 -0.18
C HIS A 237 29.49 -3.53 -0.83
N SER A 238 30.60 -4.11 -0.37
CA SER A 238 31.97 -3.80 -0.86
C SER A 238 32.29 -4.32 -2.29
N GLY A 239 31.31 -4.87 -3.02
CA GLY A 239 31.49 -5.46 -4.34
C GLY A 239 30.76 -4.77 -5.49
N LEU A 240 29.96 -3.73 -5.23
CA LEU A 240 29.26 -2.98 -6.28
C LEU A 240 30.20 -1.89 -6.81
N THR A 241 30.64 -2.03 -8.05
CA THR A 241 31.17 -0.92 -8.86
C THR A 241 30.19 0.26 -8.82
N SER A 242 30.67 1.49 -9.02
CA SER A 242 29.84 2.70 -9.07
C SER A 242 28.82 2.63 -10.21
N ASP A 243 27.68 2.01 -9.94
CA ASP A 243 26.48 1.98 -10.76
C ASP A 243 25.60 3.19 -10.36
N PRO A 244 25.30 4.11 -11.30
CA PRO A 244 24.51 5.31 -11.03
C PRO A 244 23.16 5.03 -10.37
N GLU A 245 22.49 3.91 -10.68
CA GLU A 245 21.21 3.58 -10.05
C GLU A 245 21.38 3.25 -8.56
N TRP A 246 22.49 2.61 -8.20
CA TRP A 246 22.81 2.25 -6.82
C TRP A 246 23.38 3.42 -6.03
N ASP A 247 24.12 4.33 -6.67
CA ASP A 247 24.53 5.59 -6.07
C ASP A 247 23.32 6.49 -5.77
N ALA A 248 22.36 6.61 -6.69
CA ALA A 248 21.09 7.30 -6.45
C ALA A 248 20.29 6.67 -5.30
N ALA A 249 20.28 5.34 -5.18
CA ALA A 249 19.64 4.64 -4.06
C ALA A 249 20.31 4.95 -2.70
N ARG A 250 21.64 5.10 -2.68
CA ARG A 250 22.39 5.54 -1.48
C ARG A 250 22.06 6.99 -1.12
N GLU A 251 21.98 7.89 -2.10
CA GLU A 251 21.56 9.28 -1.86
C GLU A 251 20.13 9.36 -1.33
N PHE A 252 19.21 8.56 -1.88
CA PHE A 252 17.84 8.47 -1.39
C PHE A 252 17.79 7.97 0.06
N ALA A 253 18.60 6.97 0.41
CA ALA A 253 18.72 6.50 1.79
C ALA A 253 19.23 7.61 2.72
N ALA A 254 20.27 8.36 2.32
CA ALA A 254 20.79 9.48 3.07
C ALA A 254 19.76 10.61 3.26
N LEU A 255 18.96 10.91 2.23
CA LEU A 255 17.86 11.86 2.31
C LEU A 255 16.80 11.40 3.33
N CYS A 256 16.40 10.12 3.29
CA CYS A 256 15.45 9.55 4.25
C CYS A 256 15.99 9.62 5.69
N GLN A 257 17.28 9.36 5.89
CA GLN A 257 17.93 9.46 7.20
C GLN A 257 17.99 10.91 7.70
N ALA A 258 18.37 11.86 6.85
CA ALA A 258 18.39 13.28 7.20
C ALA A 258 17.00 13.77 7.62
N ARG A 259 15.97 13.39 6.85
CA ARG A 259 14.56 13.72 7.16
C ARG A 259 14.03 13.02 8.41
N ALA A 260 14.54 11.83 8.74
CA ALA A 260 14.18 11.11 9.95
C ALA A 260 14.73 11.80 11.23
N GLY A 261 15.72 12.68 11.07
CA GLY A 261 16.37 13.42 12.14
C GLY A 261 17.37 12.57 12.93
N ALA A 262 18.29 13.23 13.63
CA ALA A 262 19.23 12.57 14.53
C ALA A 262 18.48 12.08 15.78
N ALA A 263 18.56 10.79 16.07
CA ALA A 263 17.99 10.22 17.29
C ALA A 263 19.07 9.46 18.06
N THR A 264 19.12 9.67 19.38
CA THR A 264 19.89 8.88 20.35
C THR A 264 19.19 7.55 20.69
N SER A 265 18.33 7.05 19.80
CA SER A 265 17.40 5.94 20.05
C SER A 265 17.93 4.59 19.60
N SER A 266 17.21 3.51 19.95
CA SER A 266 17.49 2.16 19.43
C SER A 266 17.49 2.10 17.90
N TRP A 267 18.29 1.20 17.35
CA TRP A 267 18.43 1.01 15.90
C TRP A 267 17.11 0.72 15.17
N VAL A 268 16.21 -0.07 15.77
CA VAL A 268 14.89 -0.37 15.20
C VAL A 268 14.03 0.89 15.06
N VAL A 269 14.12 1.83 16.01
CA VAL A 269 13.40 3.11 15.93
C VAL A 269 13.99 3.99 14.84
N VAL A 270 15.32 4.04 14.72
CA VAL A 270 16.01 4.77 13.65
C VAL A 270 15.58 4.24 12.28
N ASN A 271 15.68 2.93 12.08
CA ASN A 271 15.25 2.28 10.84
C ASN A 271 13.77 2.54 10.55
N GLY A 272 12.91 2.42 11.57
CA GLY A 272 11.50 2.70 11.45
C GLY A 272 11.20 4.11 10.95
N ARG A 273 11.87 5.12 11.51
CA ARG A 273 11.75 6.52 11.06
C ARG A 273 12.28 6.70 9.64
N THR A 274 13.39 6.07 9.28
CA THR A 274 13.93 6.11 7.91
C THR A 274 12.97 5.47 6.89
N ILE A 275 12.40 4.32 7.22
CA ILE A 275 11.40 3.62 6.38
C ILE A 275 10.14 4.48 6.25
N GLU A 276 9.68 5.11 7.32
CA GLU A 276 8.54 6.04 7.26
C GLU A 276 8.80 7.21 6.32
N GLN A 277 10.01 7.79 6.31
CA GLN A 277 10.36 8.83 5.34
C GLN A 277 10.34 8.29 3.91
N ALA A 278 10.84 7.08 3.66
CA ALA A 278 10.75 6.46 2.34
C ALA A 278 9.29 6.23 1.91
N GLN A 279 8.41 5.80 2.83
CA GLN A 279 6.98 5.66 2.55
C GLN A 279 6.33 7.02 2.21
N ILE A 280 6.74 8.10 2.88
CA ILE A 280 6.26 9.46 2.57
C ILE A 280 6.70 9.90 1.18
N LEU A 281 8.01 9.80 0.89
CA LEU A 281 8.59 10.29 -0.37
C LEU A 281 8.14 9.48 -1.59
N THR A 282 7.84 8.20 -1.41
CA THR A 282 7.31 7.33 -2.48
C THR A 282 5.77 7.31 -2.53
N THR A 283 5.10 8.01 -1.61
CA THR A 283 3.64 7.89 -1.33
C THR A 283 3.17 6.45 -1.09
N HIS A 284 4.13 5.55 -0.84
CA HIS A 284 3.95 4.12 -0.77
C HIS A 284 2.99 3.57 -1.83
N ASN A 285 3.35 3.82 -3.11
CA ASN A 285 2.67 3.35 -4.33
C ASN A 285 1.43 4.13 -4.78
N LEU A 286 0.92 5.10 -4.02
CA LEU A 286 -0.28 5.84 -4.42
C LEU A 286 -0.06 6.65 -5.71
N ALA A 287 1.07 7.37 -5.82
CA ALA A 287 1.41 8.11 -7.03
C ALA A 287 1.67 7.19 -8.23
N VAL A 288 2.25 6.01 -8.02
CA VAL A 288 2.45 5.01 -9.08
C VAL A 288 1.10 4.51 -9.59
N LEU A 289 0.13 4.27 -8.71
CA LEU A 289 -1.23 3.89 -9.10
C LEU A 289 -1.97 5.03 -9.81
N ALA A 290 -1.96 6.24 -9.27
CA ALA A 290 -2.70 7.37 -9.82
C ALA A 290 -2.08 7.90 -11.13
N GLY A 291 -0.76 8.06 -11.17
CA GLY A 291 -0.03 8.60 -12.31
C GLY A 291 0.28 7.55 -13.37
N THR A 292 1.22 6.64 -13.08
CA THR A 292 1.72 5.67 -14.07
C THR A 292 0.65 4.69 -14.56
N VAL A 293 -0.13 4.13 -13.62
CA VAL A 293 -1.20 3.18 -13.97
C VAL A 293 -2.46 3.91 -14.44
N GLY A 294 -2.69 5.15 -13.99
CA GLY A 294 -3.87 5.94 -14.35
C GLY A 294 -5.14 5.54 -13.58
N VAL A 295 -5.01 5.04 -12.35
CA VAL A 295 -6.16 4.69 -11.50
C VAL A 295 -6.95 5.94 -11.12
N GLN A 296 -8.25 5.93 -11.43
CA GLN A 296 -9.22 6.91 -10.95
C GLN A 296 -10.27 6.18 -10.08
N PRO A 297 -10.32 6.44 -8.76
CA PRO A 297 -11.28 5.78 -7.87
C PRO A 297 -12.72 6.15 -8.22
N GLY A 298 -13.61 5.16 -8.26
CA GLY A 298 -15.03 5.36 -8.58
C GLY A 298 -15.74 6.40 -7.68
N PRO A 299 -15.58 6.36 -6.35
CA PRO A 299 -16.17 7.36 -5.45
C PRO A 299 -15.54 8.75 -5.53
N GLY A 300 -14.42 8.91 -6.23
CA GLY A 300 -13.64 10.14 -6.28
C GLY A 300 -12.66 10.31 -5.11
N TRP A 301 -11.69 11.20 -5.31
CA TRP A 301 -10.63 11.48 -4.34
C TRP A 301 -11.12 12.08 -3.01
N PRO A 302 -12.07 13.04 -2.96
CA PRO A 302 -12.57 13.60 -1.70
C PRO A 302 -13.19 12.54 -0.78
N GLU A 303 -13.97 11.63 -1.34
CA GLU A 303 -14.62 10.55 -0.57
C GLU A 303 -13.58 9.57 -0.01
N LEU A 304 -12.56 9.21 -0.79
CA LEU A 304 -11.46 8.39 -0.26
C LEU A 304 -10.71 9.08 0.89
N ALA A 305 -10.52 10.40 0.83
CA ALA A 305 -9.91 11.16 1.91
C ALA A 305 -10.72 11.03 3.21
N ARG A 306 -12.04 11.20 3.13
CA ARG A 306 -12.96 11.03 4.28
C ARG A 306 -12.89 9.62 4.85
N ARG A 307 -12.94 8.59 3.99
CA ARG A 307 -12.87 7.19 4.45
C ARG A 307 -11.51 6.84 5.07
N ALA A 308 -10.41 7.32 4.52
CA ALA A 308 -9.08 7.16 5.11
C ALA A 308 -8.98 7.86 6.48
N TYR A 309 -9.61 9.02 6.64
CA TYR A 309 -9.68 9.72 7.91
C TYR A 309 -10.49 8.97 8.97
N VAL A 310 -11.63 8.38 8.60
CA VAL A 310 -12.39 7.50 9.50
C VAL A 310 -11.53 6.32 9.96
N VAL A 311 -10.78 5.69 9.05
CA VAL A 311 -9.85 4.61 9.40
C VAL A 311 -8.74 5.10 10.36
N MET A 312 -8.21 6.31 10.15
CA MET A 312 -7.28 6.92 11.10
C MET A 312 -7.90 7.04 12.49
N CYS A 313 -9.12 7.57 12.59
CA CYS A 313 -9.84 7.75 13.85
C CYS A 313 -10.11 6.40 14.55
N ASP A 314 -10.56 5.38 13.82
CA ASP A 314 -10.77 4.02 14.35
C ASP A 314 -9.48 3.41 14.92
N ARG A 315 -8.35 3.63 14.24
CA ARG A 315 -7.04 3.17 14.72
C ARG A 315 -6.61 3.92 15.99
N LEU A 316 -6.85 5.23 16.07
CA LEU A 316 -6.56 5.99 17.30
C LEU A 316 -7.47 5.59 18.47
N LEU A 317 -8.76 5.33 18.23
CA LEU A 317 -9.67 4.77 19.23
C LEU A 317 -9.19 3.40 19.73
N THR A 318 -8.70 2.55 18.83
CA THR A 318 -8.09 1.26 19.18
C THR A 318 -6.81 1.47 20.01
N ALA A 319 -5.98 2.44 19.64
CA ALA A 319 -4.75 2.76 20.37
C ALA A 319 -5.05 3.20 21.81
N HIS A 320 -6.05 4.07 22.02
CA HIS A 320 -6.45 4.53 23.36
C HIS A 320 -6.90 3.40 24.29
N ARG A 321 -7.45 2.32 23.73
CA ARG A 321 -7.93 1.12 24.47
C ARG A 321 -6.89 0.02 24.62
N SER A 322 -5.72 0.15 23.98
CA SER A 322 -4.72 -0.91 23.90
C SER A 322 -3.55 -0.67 24.87
N ALA A 323 -3.07 -1.76 25.49
CA ALA A 323 -1.81 -1.74 26.23
C ALA A 323 -0.58 -1.63 25.31
N LEU A 324 -0.73 -1.93 24.02
CA LEU A 324 0.32 -1.87 22.99
C LEU A 324 -0.12 -0.94 21.84
N PRO A 325 -0.15 0.38 22.07
CA PRO A 325 -0.82 1.32 21.16
C PRO A 325 -0.04 1.63 19.88
N LEU A 326 1.26 1.37 19.86
CA LEU A 326 2.17 1.91 18.83
C LEU A 326 1.87 1.41 17.42
N ARG A 327 1.40 0.16 17.28
CA ARG A 327 1.01 -0.38 15.97
C ARG A 327 -0.18 0.40 15.41
N ALA A 328 -1.21 0.61 16.23
CA ALA A 328 -2.40 1.34 15.83
C ALA A 328 -2.10 2.82 15.53
N VAL A 329 -1.16 3.45 16.26
CA VAL A 329 -0.68 4.81 15.94
C VAL A 329 0.02 4.87 14.58
N LYS A 330 0.86 3.87 14.24
CA LYS A 330 1.52 3.78 12.93
C LYS A 330 0.52 3.58 11.80
N ASP A 331 -0.47 2.71 12.00
CA ASP A 331 -1.56 2.49 11.05
C ASP A 331 -2.38 3.78 10.85
N ALA A 332 -2.67 4.52 11.93
CA ALA A 332 -3.33 5.82 11.86
C ALA A 332 -2.50 6.85 11.07
N ALA A 333 -1.18 6.90 11.28
CA ALA A 333 -0.29 7.78 10.52
C ALA A 333 -0.21 7.39 9.03
N TYR A 334 -0.35 6.11 8.71
CA TYR A 334 -0.47 5.65 7.33
C TYR A 334 -1.81 6.09 6.71
N ALA A 335 -2.91 5.93 7.44
CA ALA A 335 -4.22 6.38 7.00
C ALA A 335 -4.27 7.90 6.74
N TRP A 336 -3.65 8.69 7.62
CA TRP A 336 -3.49 10.13 7.44
C TRP A 336 -2.69 10.49 6.17
N ARG A 337 -1.60 9.77 5.88
CA ARG A 337 -0.82 9.96 4.64
C ARG A 337 -1.67 9.74 3.40
N GLN A 338 -2.50 8.69 3.39
CA GLN A 338 -3.41 8.45 2.27
C GLN A 338 -4.46 9.56 2.15
N ALA A 339 -5.05 10.01 3.26
CA ALA A 339 -6.01 11.11 3.25
C ALA A 339 -5.39 12.37 2.60
N LEU A 340 -4.19 12.78 3.02
CA LEU A 340 -3.48 13.91 2.43
C LEU A 340 -3.16 13.72 0.95
N PHE A 341 -2.80 12.51 0.53
CA PHE A 341 -2.59 12.20 -0.89
C PHE A 341 -3.90 12.40 -1.67
N PHE A 342 -5.01 11.84 -1.19
CA PHE A 342 -6.31 11.98 -1.85
C PHE A 342 -6.79 13.44 -1.91
N LEU A 343 -6.59 14.21 -0.85
CA LEU A 343 -6.86 15.67 -0.87
C LEU A 343 -5.98 16.42 -1.86
N SER A 344 -4.73 15.99 -2.03
CA SER A 344 -3.82 16.58 -3.02
C SER A 344 -4.27 16.31 -4.46
N MET A 345 -4.86 15.15 -4.71
CA MET A 345 -5.50 14.83 -5.99
C MET A 345 -6.82 15.57 -6.20
N ALA A 346 -7.51 15.96 -5.12
CA ALA A 346 -8.78 16.67 -5.16
C ALA A 346 -8.64 18.21 -5.26
N GLY A 347 -7.57 18.77 -4.69
CA GLY A 347 -7.28 20.20 -4.69
C GLY A 347 -7.59 20.91 -3.35
N ASP A 348 -7.07 22.13 -3.20
CA ASP A 348 -7.09 22.86 -1.94
C ASP A 348 -8.49 23.28 -1.46
N ALA A 349 -9.46 23.46 -2.37
CA ALA A 349 -10.85 23.75 -2.01
C ALA A 349 -11.48 22.57 -1.26
N GLU A 350 -11.33 21.36 -1.80
CA GLU A 350 -11.78 20.12 -1.17
C GLU A 350 -11.05 19.85 0.15
N ALA A 351 -9.76 20.22 0.24
CA ALA A 351 -9.01 20.10 1.49
C ALA A 351 -9.55 21.00 2.62
N ARG A 352 -10.00 22.22 2.30
CA ARG A 352 -10.65 23.11 3.29
C ARG A 352 -12.01 22.58 3.74
N ASP A 353 -12.78 22.02 2.81
CA ASP A 353 -14.08 21.42 3.10
C ASP A 353 -13.95 20.15 3.95
N PHE A 354 -12.94 19.33 3.62
CA PHE A 354 -12.54 18.19 4.42
C PHE A 354 -12.12 18.61 5.84
N ALA A 355 -11.30 19.65 6.01
CA ALA A 355 -10.81 20.07 7.32
C ALA A 355 -11.96 20.44 8.28
N ARG A 356 -13.00 21.11 7.77
CA ARG A 356 -14.23 21.42 8.54
C ARG A 356 -14.97 20.14 8.92
N TRP A 357 -15.24 19.28 7.94
CA TRP A 357 -15.91 18.00 8.18
C TRP A 357 -15.14 17.08 9.15
N ALA A 358 -13.81 17.06 9.06
CA ALA A 358 -12.96 16.19 9.89
C ALA A 358 -13.03 16.55 11.38
N ARG A 359 -13.24 17.83 11.71
CA ARG A 359 -13.48 18.30 13.08
C ARG A 359 -14.83 17.78 13.60
N ASP A 360 -15.89 17.96 12.82
CA ASP A 360 -17.23 17.46 13.18
C ASP A 360 -17.23 15.92 13.37
N GLU A 361 -16.52 15.22 12.49
CA GLU A 361 -16.39 13.77 12.54
C GLU A 361 -15.56 13.29 13.74
N THR A 362 -14.51 14.04 14.10
CA THR A 362 -13.73 13.81 15.32
C THR A 362 -14.60 13.91 16.55
N ASP A 363 -15.38 14.98 16.67
CA ASP A 363 -16.27 15.20 17.81
C ASP A 363 -17.31 14.07 17.90
N ARG A 364 -17.88 13.66 16.77
CA ARG A 364 -18.84 12.55 16.68
C ARG A 364 -18.23 11.22 17.15
N MET A 365 -17.01 10.90 16.73
CA MET A 365 -16.38 9.60 17.01
C MET A 365 -15.77 9.52 18.41
N PHE A 366 -15.19 10.61 18.91
CA PHE A 366 -14.47 10.65 20.19
C PHE A 366 -15.30 11.18 21.36
N GLY A 367 -16.43 11.85 21.11
CA GLY A 367 -17.34 12.33 22.14
C GLY A 367 -17.69 11.29 23.22
N PRO A 368 -18.05 10.04 22.87
CA PRO A 368 -18.33 8.98 23.84
C PRO A 368 -17.12 8.46 24.64
N VAL A 369 -15.89 8.81 24.24
CA VAL A 369 -14.62 8.28 24.78
C VAL A 369 -13.88 9.31 25.63
N ALA A 370 -14.37 10.55 25.70
CA ALA A 370 -13.78 11.58 26.53
C ALA A 370 -13.76 11.16 28.02
N THR A 371 -12.56 11.05 28.59
CA THR A 371 -12.36 10.83 30.03
C THR A 371 -12.01 12.14 30.71
N ARG A 372 -12.22 12.24 32.03
CA ARG A 372 -12.08 13.49 32.80
C ARG A 372 -10.65 14.08 32.85
N THR A 373 -9.63 13.36 32.40
CA THR A 373 -8.22 13.70 32.67
C THR A 373 -7.41 14.13 31.43
N ALA A 374 -7.88 13.88 30.21
CA ALA A 374 -7.33 14.46 28.97
C ALA A 374 -8.32 14.23 27.81
N ALA A 375 -8.48 15.23 26.94
CA ALA A 375 -9.25 15.05 25.72
C ALA A 375 -8.50 14.07 24.79
N PRO A 376 -9.09 12.91 24.41
CA PRO A 376 -8.44 11.94 23.54
C PRO A 376 -8.16 12.47 22.13
N THR A 377 -8.70 13.67 21.82
CA THR A 377 -8.59 14.41 20.56
C THR A 377 -7.41 15.38 20.53
N ALA A 378 -6.74 15.70 21.65
CA ALA A 378 -5.74 16.77 21.67
C ALA A 378 -4.59 16.58 20.67
N GLY A 379 -4.20 15.33 20.37
CA GLY A 379 -3.25 15.03 19.30
C GLY A 379 -3.84 15.30 17.91
N LEU A 380 -5.08 14.90 17.68
CA LEU A 380 -5.79 15.09 16.42
C LEU A 380 -6.05 16.57 16.12
N ASP A 381 -6.40 17.36 17.13
CA ASP A 381 -6.59 18.81 17.02
C ASP A 381 -5.31 19.50 16.52
N ARG A 382 -4.13 19.04 16.99
CA ARG A 382 -2.83 19.54 16.50
C ARG A 382 -2.53 19.17 15.05
N VAL A 383 -3.01 18.01 14.61
CA VAL A 383 -2.87 17.55 13.21
C VAL A 383 -3.77 18.36 12.29
N LEU A 384 -5.04 18.57 12.67
CA LEU A 384 -5.99 19.37 11.90
C LEU A 384 -5.56 20.84 11.84
N ALA A 385 -5.08 21.41 12.95
CA ALA A 385 -4.47 22.74 12.93
C ALA A 385 -3.23 22.82 12.02
N GLY A 386 -2.48 21.72 11.88
CA GLY A 386 -1.37 21.62 10.94
C GLY A 386 -1.81 21.58 9.48
N LEU A 387 -2.93 20.91 9.19
CA LEU A 387 -3.56 20.96 7.88
C LEU A 387 -3.97 22.40 7.53
N ASP A 388 -4.70 23.08 8.42
CA ASP A 388 -5.14 24.47 8.20
C ASP A 388 -3.96 25.40 7.97
N HIS A 389 -2.93 25.33 8.82
CA HIS A 389 -1.74 26.15 8.67
C HIS A 389 -1.07 26.00 7.30
N VAL A 390 -1.02 24.78 6.76
CA VAL A 390 -0.44 24.51 5.44
C VAL A 390 -1.35 25.01 4.30
N LEU A 391 -2.67 24.94 4.48
CA LEU A 391 -3.65 25.49 3.52
C LEU A 391 -3.64 27.02 3.48
N ASP A 392 -3.21 27.66 4.57
CA ASP A 392 -2.99 29.11 4.68
C ASP A 392 -1.59 29.54 4.20
N GLY A 393 -0.77 28.62 3.69
CA GLY A 393 0.56 28.89 3.14
C GLY A 393 1.71 28.78 4.15
N GLY A 394 1.42 28.33 5.37
CA GLY A 394 2.42 28.05 6.40
C GLY A 394 3.19 26.75 6.18
N GLY A 395 4.31 26.60 6.88
CA GLY A 395 5.20 25.43 6.79
C GLY A 395 5.32 24.68 8.12
N LEU A 396 5.42 23.35 8.07
CA LEU A 396 5.60 22.48 9.25
C LEU A 396 7.08 22.06 9.46
N GLU A 397 8.02 23.00 9.28
CA GLU A 397 9.47 22.69 9.25
C GLU A 397 10.04 22.20 10.59
N ARG A 398 9.38 22.52 11.72
CA ARG A 398 9.80 22.06 13.05
C ARG A 398 8.94 20.88 13.53
N ALA A 399 9.58 19.75 13.85
CA ALA A 399 8.92 18.54 14.31
C ALA A 399 8.28 18.65 15.71
N GLU A 400 8.60 19.70 16.49
CA GLU A 400 8.26 19.81 17.92
C GLU A 400 7.43 21.07 18.28
N GLY A 401 6.98 21.85 17.29
CA GLY A 401 6.10 23.01 17.51
C GLY A 401 4.61 22.71 17.36
N TYR A 402 3.76 23.64 17.82
CA TYR A 402 2.37 23.74 17.38
C TYR A 402 2.31 24.66 16.15
N PRO A 403 1.61 24.29 15.07
CA PRO A 403 0.97 22.99 14.81
C PRO A 403 1.98 21.89 14.39
N ARG A 404 1.56 20.61 14.38
CA ARG A 404 2.48 19.47 14.30
C ARG A 404 2.17 18.47 13.19
N ARG A 405 3.21 18.07 12.44
CA ARG A 405 3.15 17.00 11.44
C ARG A 405 2.95 15.63 12.12
N PHE A 406 1.95 14.87 11.66
CA PHE A 406 1.75 13.50 12.12
C PHE A 406 2.68 12.49 11.44
N LEU A 407 3.48 11.81 12.25
CA LEU A 407 4.36 10.70 11.89
C LEU A 407 4.14 9.55 12.90
N GLY A 408 4.12 8.31 12.44
CA GLY A 408 3.84 7.12 13.23
C GLY A 408 4.99 6.69 14.15
N TRP A 409 6.26 6.97 13.79
CA TRP A 409 7.42 6.60 14.62
C TRP A 409 7.88 7.69 15.61
N SER A 410 7.31 8.88 15.52
CA SER A 410 7.49 9.96 16.51
C SER A 410 6.16 10.46 17.08
N GLY A 411 5.06 9.75 16.80
CA GLY A 411 3.68 10.13 17.10
C GLY A 411 3.17 9.78 18.50
N HIS A 412 4.03 9.48 19.48
CA HIS A 412 3.59 9.10 20.83
C HIS A 412 2.69 10.17 21.48
N TRP A 413 2.98 11.44 21.19
CA TRP A 413 2.19 12.60 21.60
C TRP A 413 0.75 12.60 21.06
N MET A 414 0.44 11.80 20.04
CA MET A 414 -0.89 11.69 19.44
C MET A 414 -1.94 11.27 20.46
N LEU A 415 -1.54 10.50 21.46
CA LEU A 415 -2.45 10.00 22.50
C LEU A 415 -2.60 10.97 23.68
N GLY A 416 -1.96 12.14 23.64
CA GLY A 416 -2.01 13.13 24.73
C GLY A 416 -1.35 12.67 26.02
N ARG A 417 -0.46 11.67 25.95
CA ARG A 417 0.29 11.09 27.07
C ARG A 417 1.78 11.39 26.96
#